data_AF-A0A6A4EUH2-F1
#
_entry.id   AF-A0A6A4EUH2-F1
#
_cell.length_a   1.000
_cell.length_b   1.000
_cell.length_c   1.000
_cell.angle_alpha   90.00
_cell.angle_beta   90.00
_cell.angle_gamma   90.00
#
_symmetry.space_group_name_H-M   'P 1'
#
loop_
_entity.id
_entity.type
_entity.pdbx_description
1 polymer ?
#
loop_
_entity_poly.entity_id
_entity_poly.type
_entity_poly.pdbx_seq_one_letter_code
_entity_poly.pdbx_strand_id
1 'polypeptide(L)'
;MPISTRGLLAQWVLVTFNALLSVYSLAMVVAITLRPCSSSSISNDPGAHAATTTCNISQLELFLLGFHLIFAALALTGAAVAYVGHIVLVHLTRGMLFVFAAIYLALAVYELAAVRPVTPMGPLELVVAVLTFAVGVPSGAVYERELRCDRRVIPDAFDSVLPSNPWSGSGLERTIRRSTAAAAVVRPR
;
A
#
# COMPACT_ATOMS: atom_id res chain seq x y z
N MET A 1 19.45 13.86 8.56
CA MET A 1 20.45 13.01 7.86
C MET A 1 19.76 12.45 6.62
N PRO A 2 20.31 12.60 5.40
CA PRO A 2 19.67 12.08 4.20
C PRO A 2 19.56 10.55 4.26
N ILE A 3 18.47 10.01 3.73
CA ILE A 3 18.24 8.55 3.63
C ILE A 3 19.40 7.93 2.83
N SER A 4 19.90 6.79 3.30
CA SER A 4 20.87 5.96 2.57
C SER A 4 20.39 5.68 1.13
N THR A 5 21.30 5.60 0.16
CA THR A 5 20.97 5.26 -1.25
C THR A 5 20.14 3.98 -1.36
N ARG A 6 20.38 3.03 -0.45
CA ARG A 6 19.60 1.78 -0.32
C ARG A 6 18.17 2.03 0.14
N GLY A 7 17.97 2.92 1.10
CA GLY A 7 16.65 3.30 1.60
C GLY A 7 15.83 4.04 0.54
N LEU A 8 16.46 4.93 -0.23
CA LEU A 8 15.83 5.61 -1.37
C LEU A 8 15.40 4.62 -2.45
N LEU A 9 16.26 3.67 -2.82
CA LEU A 9 15.90 2.61 -3.78
C LEU A 9 14.71 1.79 -3.28
N ALA A 10 14.75 1.34 -2.02
CA ALA A 10 13.68 0.55 -1.41
C ALA A 10 12.36 1.32 -1.35
N GLN A 11 12.42 2.63 -1.05
CA GLN A 11 11.26 3.53 -1.09
C GLN A 11 10.64 3.59 -2.48
N TRP A 12 11.45 3.87 -3.52
CA TRP A 12 10.95 3.97 -4.89
C TRP A 12 10.36 2.64 -5.37
N VAL A 13 11.04 1.53 -5.11
CA VAL A 13 10.52 0.19 -5.44
C VAL A 13 9.17 -0.02 -4.76
N LEU A 14 9.04 0.30 -3.47
CA LEU A 14 7.80 0.10 -2.72
C LEU A 14 6.66 1.02 -3.21
N VAL A 15 6.95 2.28 -3.53
CA VAL A 15 5.99 3.24 -4.09
C VAL A 15 5.50 2.75 -5.45
N THR A 16 6.42 2.45 -6.37
CA THR A 16 6.08 1.98 -7.72
C THR A 16 5.34 0.65 -7.67
N PHE A 17 5.75 -0.27 -6.81
CA PHE A 17 5.09 -1.57 -6.65
C PHE A 17 3.63 -1.42 -6.18
N ASN A 18 3.38 -0.60 -5.15
CA ASN A 18 2.03 -0.33 -4.67
C ASN A 18 1.18 0.40 -5.72
N ALA A 19 1.74 1.34 -6.47
CA ALA A 19 1.03 2.00 -7.56
C ALA A 19 0.64 1.00 -8.67
N LEU A 20 1.55 0.12 -9.07
CA LEU A 20 1.26 -0.92 -10.07
C LEU A 20 0.22 -1.93 -9.57
N LEU A 21 0.25 -2.32 -8.30
CA LEU A 21 -0.80 -3.15 -7.69
C LEU A 21 -2.17 -2.47 -7.71
N SER A 22 -2.22 -1.15 -7.47
CA SER A 22 -3.46 -0.38 -7.58
C SER A 22 -3.98 -0.37 -9.01
N VAL A 23 -3.10 -0.13 -10.00
CA VAL A 23 -3.46 -0.14 -11.42
C VAL A 23 -3.96 -1.52 -11.85
N TYR A 24 -3.27 -2.59 -11.44
CA TYR A 24 -3.70 -3.97 -11.67
C TYR A 24 -5.11 -4.22 -11.13
N SER A 25 -5.35 -3.85 -9.87
CA SER A 25 -6.64 -4.08 -9.24
C SER A 25 -7.77 -3.29 -9.93
N LEU A 26 -7.52 -2.05 -10.35
CA LEU A 26 -8.46 -1.28 -11.17
C LEU A 26 -8.70 -1.90 -12.55
N ALA A 27 -7.66 -2.42 -13.20
CA ALA A 27 -7.81 -3.12 -14.46
C ALA A 27 -8.69 -4.36 -14.33
N MET A 28 -8.57 -5.11 -13.22
CA MET A 28 -9.45 -6.25 -12.93
C MET A 28 -10.90 -5.82 -12.70
N VAL A 29 -11.11 -4.72 -11.97
CA VAL A 29 -12.45 -4.12 -11.79
C VAL A 29 -13.07 -3.80 -13.15
N VAL A 30 -12.33 -3.14 -14.05
CA VAL A 30 -12.78 -2.82 -15.41
C VAL A 30 -13.04 -4.08 -16.23
N ALA A 31 -12.17 -5.08 -16.14
CA ALA A 31 -12.34 -6.35 -16.85
C ALA A 31 -13.59 -7.11 -16.40
N ILE A 32 -13.91 -7.09 -15.10
CA ILE A 32 -15.11 -7.72 -14.54
C ILE A 32 -16.37 -6.95 -14.95
N THR A 33 -16.36 -5.61 -14.91
CA THR A 33 -17.54 -4.79 -15.27
C THR A 33 -17.85 -4.79 -16.77
N LEU A 34 -16.82 -4.91 -17.62
CA LEU A 34 -16.98 -4.96 -19.08
C LEU A 34 -17.20 -6.37 -19.62
N ARG A 35 -17.20 -7.42 -18.77
CA ARG A 35 -17.49 -8.77 -19.25
C ARG A 35 -18.91 -8.80 -19.83
N PRO A 36 -19.07 -9.16 -21.11
CA PRO A 36 -20.41 -9.32 -21.67
C PRO A 36 -21.13 -10.43 -20.91
N CYS A 37 -22.43 -10.23 -20.69
CA CYS A 37 -23.34 -11.25 -20.20
C CYS A 37 -23.14 -12.54 -21.00
N SER A 38 -22.50 -13.55 -20.41
CA SER A 38 -22.24 -14.81 -21.10
C SER A 38 -23.50 -15.67 -21.34
N SER A 39 -24.69 -15.06 -21.23
CA SER A 39 -25.99 -15.67 -21.49
C SER A 39 -26.77 -14.98 -22.62
N SER A 40 -26.10 -14.40 -23.62
CA SER A 40 -26.73 -14.20 -24.92
C SER A 40 -26.13 -15.21 -25.90
N SER A 41 -26.82 -16.34 -26.06
CA SER A 41 -26.85 -16.99 -27.38
C SER A 41 -26.98 -15.89 -28.42
N ILE A 42 -26.11 -15.86 -29.44
CA ILE A 42 -26.28 -14.98 -30.59
C ILE A 42 -27.67 -15.26 -31.15
N SER A 43 -28.64 -14.47 -30.73
CA SER A 43 -30.01 -14.49 -31.21
C SER A 43 -30.01 -13.52 -32.37
N ASN A 44 -30.34 -14.01 -33.56
CA ASN A 44 -30.53 -13.17 -34.75
C ASN A 44 -31.86 -12.39 -34.70
N ASP A 45 -32.48 -12.31 -33.53
CA ASP A 45 -33.79 -11.71 -33.35
C ASP A 45 -33.64 -10.23 -32.97
N PRO A 46 -34.03 -9.26 -33.84
CA PRO A 46 -33.79 -7.84 -33.63
C PRO A 46 -34.43 -7.28 -32.35
N GLY A 47 -35.47 -7.95 -31.84
CA GLY A 47 -36.15 -7.58 -30.58
C GLY A 47 -35.37 -7.95 -29.31
N ALA A 48 -34.44 -8.92 -29.39
CA ALA A 48 -33.62 -9.32 -28.25
C ALA A 48 -32.52 -8.28 -27.90
N HIS A 49 -32.18 -7.41 -28.86
CA HIS A 49 -31.22 -6.31 -28.66
C HIS A 49 -31.84 -5.07 -27.97
N ALA A 50 -33.17 -5.01 -27.86
CA ALA A 50 -33.90 -3.94 -27.17
C ALA A 50 -34.31 -4.32 -25.74
N ALA A 51 -34.27 -5.61 -25.40
CA ALA A 51 -34.43 -6.04 -24.02
C ALA A 51 -33.14 -5.72 -23.27
N THR A 52 -33.18 -4.74 -22.37
CA THR A 52 -32.20 -4.59 -21.29
C THR A 52 -32.23 -5.86 -20.46
N THR A 53 -31.49 -6.87 -20.90
CA THR A 53 -31.29 -8.11 -20.16
C THR A 53 -30.49 -7.73 -18.94
N THR A 54 -31.16 -7.64 -17.79
CA THR A 54 -30.49 -7.48 -16.50
C THR A 54 -29.61 -8.69 -16.29
N CYS A 55 -28.32 -8.50 -16.57
CA CYS A 55 -27.32 -9.48 -16.24
C CYS A 55 -27.29 -9.66 -14.73
N ASN A 56 -27.67 -10.85 -14.26
CA ASN A 56 -27.44 -11.18 -12.86
C ASN A 56 -25.94 -11.41 -12.65
N ILE A 57 -25.28 -10.40 -12.07
CA ILE A 57 -23.91 -10.53 -11.58
C ILE A 57 -23.90 -11.63 -10.52
N SER A 58 -23.01 -12.61 -10.67
CA SER A 58 -22.87 -13.69 -9.69
C SER A 58 -22.31 -13.15 -8.36
N GLN A 59 -22.62 -13.81 -7.23
CA GLN A 59 -22.05 -13.43 -5.93
C GLN A 59 -20.52 -13.46 -5.93
N LEU A 60 -19.91 -14.36 -6.72
CA LEU A 60 -18.46 -14.45 -6.89
C LEU A 60 -17.89 -13.22 -7.61
N GLU A 61 -18.52 -12.79 -8.71
CA GLU A 61 -18.10 -11.58 -9.43
C GLU A 61 -18.24 -10.33 -8.57
N LEU A 62 -19.32 -10.23 -7.79
CA LEU A 62 -19.55 -9.11 -6.88
C LEU A 62 -18.52 -9.08 -5.74
N PHE A 63 -18.14 -10.25 -5.23
CA PHE A 63 -17.04 -10.40 -4.27
C PHE A 63 -15.70 -9.99 -4.87
N LEU A 64 -15.33 -10.51 -6.05
CA LEU A 64 -14.09 -10.17 -6.75
C LEU A 64 -14.00 -8.68 -7.07
N LEU A 65 -15.10 -8.08 -7.52
CA LEU A 65 -15.20 -6.66 -7.81
C LEU A 65 -14.94 -5.82 -6.55
N GLY A 66 -15.64 -6.11 -5.45
CA GLY A 66 -15.47 -5.42 -4.18
C GLY A 66 -14.05 -5.60 -3.60
N PHE A 67 -13.53 -6.81 -3.71
CA PHE A 67 -12.17 -7.15 -3.30
C PHE A 67 -11.12 -6.29 -4.02
N HIS A 68 -11.12 -6.29 -5.36
CA HIS A 68 -10.15 -5.50 -6.12
C HIS A 68 -10.34 -3.98 -5.94
N LEU A 69 -11.56 -3.48 -5.75
CA LEU A 69 -11.81 -2.07 -5.44
C LEU A 69 -11.18 -1.64 -4.11
N ILE A 70 -11.43 -2.39 -3.04
CA ILE A 70 -10.84 -2.12 -1.72
C ILE A 70 -9.32 -2.20 -1.81
N PHE A 71 -8.80 -3.19 -2.54
CA PHE A 71 -7.36 -3.40 -2.67
C PHE A 71 -6.69 -2.31 -3.49
N ALA A 72 -7.34 -1.80 -4.54
CA ALA A 72 -6.85 -0.65 -5.28
C ALA A 72 -6.68 0.57 -4.35
N ALA A 73 -7.71 0.88 -3.55
CA ALA A 73 -7.66 1.99 -2.61
C ALA A 73 -6.55 1.82 -1.56
N LEU A 74 -6.41 0.63 -1.00
CA LEU A 74 -5.36 0.33 -0.02
C LEU A 74 -3.95 0.37 -0.63
N ALA A 75 -3.77 -0.13 -1.84
CA ALA A 75 -2.49 -0.09 -2.56
C ALA A 75 -2.10 1.36 -2.89
N LEU A 76 -3.04 2.17 -3.39
CA LEU A 76 -2.81 3.60 -3.62
C LEU A 76 -2.43 4.34 -2.34
N THR A 77 -3.17 4.07 -1.24
CA THR A 77 -2.85 4.62 0.08
C THR A 77 -1.46 4.16 0.54
N GLY A 78 -1.11 2.90 0.30
CA GLY A 78 0.20 2.34 0.60
C GLY A 78 1.34 3.02 -0.17
N ALA A 79 1.12 3.35 -1.45
CA ALA A 79 2.08 4.12 -2.25
C ALA A 79 2.29 5.53 -1.68
N ALA A 80 1.21 6.23 -1.32
CA ALA A 80 1.28 7.55 -0.69
C ALA A 80 2.02 7.49 0.66
N VAL A 81 1.72 6.49 1.49
CA VAL A 81 2.41 6.26 2.76
C VAL A 81 3.90 5.99 2.59
N ALA A 82 4.26 5.13 1.64
CA ALA A 82 5.66 4.83 1.33
C ALA A 82 6.40 6.06 0.81
N TYR A 83 5.73 6.91 0.02
CA TYR A 83 6.29 8.17 -0.45
C TYR A 83 6.51 9.17 0.70
N VAL A 84 5.55 9.27 1.62
CA VAL A 84 5.68 10.10 2.83
C VAL A 84 6.83 9.56 3.70
N GLY A 85 6.90 8.25 3.95
CA GLY A 85 7.98 7.63 4.72
C GLY A 85 7.76 7.62 6.24
N HIS A 86 6.50 7.62 6.69
CA HIS A 86 6.17 7.54 8.11
C HIS A 86 6.28 6.09 8.63
N ILE A 87 7.19 5.84 9.57
CA ILE A 87 7.60 4.49 10.00
C ILE A 87 6.46 3.58 10.44
N VAL A 88 5.50 4.09 11.22
CA VAL A 88 4.35 3.32 11.71
C VAL A 88 3.43 2.92 10.56
N LEU A 89 3.21 3.85 9.61
CA LEU A 89 2.33 3.59 8.48
C LEU A 89 3.02 2.64 7.49
N VAL A 90 4.34 2.73 7.33
CA VAL A 90 5.13 1.79 6.52
C VAL A 90 5.11 0.37 7.11
N HIS A 91 5.15 0.24 8.44
CA HIS A 91 5.01 -1.06 9.09
C HIS A 91 3.63 -1.68 8.82
N LEU A 92 2.56 -0.88 8.93
CA LEU A 92 1.19 -1.31 8.62
C LEU A 92 1.04 -1.70 7.16
N THR A 93 1.57 -0.91 6.22
CA THR A 93 1.49 -1.23 4.78
C THR A 93 2.28 -2.50 4.44
N ARG A 94 3.42 -2.75 5.09
CA ARG A 94 4.14 -4.02 4.96
C ARG A 94 3.28 -5.21 5.41
N GLY A 95 2.60 -5.09 6.56
CA GLY A 95 1.67 -6.11 7.04
C GLY A 95 0.54 -6.39 6.04
N MET A 96 -0.02 -5.33 5.45
CA MET A 96 -1.04 -5.45 4.42
C MET A 96 -0.54 -6.20 3.18
N LEU A 97 0.69 -5.97 2.72
CA LEU A 97 1.26 -6.68 1.57
C LEU A 97 1.36 -8.20 1.80
N PHE A 98 1.69 -8.64 3.02
CA PHE A 98 1.67 -10.07 3.36
C PHE A 98 0.26 -10.66 3.27
N VAL A 99 -0.72 -9.97 3.84
CA VAL A 99 -2.13 -10.40 3.79
C VAL A 99 -2.61 -10.44 2.34
N PHE A 100 -2.23 -9.48 1.52
CA PHE A 100 -2.57 -9.44 0.09
C PHE A 100 -1.98 -10.62 -0.67
N ALA A 101 -0.70 -10.92 -0.47
CA ALA A 101 -0.06 -12.06 -1.10
C ALA A 101 -0.77 -13.38 -0.74
N ALA A 102 -1.16 -13.55 0.53
CA ALA A 102 -1.88 -14.73 0.98
C ALA A 102 -3.28 -14.85 0.33
N ILE A 103 -4.02 -13.74 0.22
CA ILE A 103 -5.35 -13.76 -0.40
C ILE A 103 -5.25 -14.00 -1.91
N TYR A 104 -4.31 -13.36 -2.61
CA TYR A 104 -4.09 -13.63 -4.04
C TYR A 104 -3.66 -15.08 -4.30
N LEU A 105 -2.85 -15.66 -3.42
CA LEU A 105 -2.50 -17.08 -3.49
C LEU A 105 -3.74 -17.98 -3.30
N ALA A 106 -4.59 -17.67 -2.32
CA ALA A 106 -5.83 -18.43 -2.08
C ALA A 106 -6.79 -18.33 -3.27
N LEU A 107 -6.94 -17.13 -3.85
CA LEU A 107 -7.73 -16.90 -5.07
C LEU A 107 -7.16 -17.68 -6.25
N ALA A 108 -5.84 -17.68 -6.45
CA ALA A 108 -5.19 -18.43 -7.51
C ALA A 108 -5.44 -19.93 -7.39
N VAL A 109 -5.30 -20.49 -6.17
CA VAL A 109 -5.58 -21.91 -5.90
C VAL A 109 -7.05 -22.24 -6.14
N TYR A 110 -7.95 -21.38 -5.69
CA TYR A 110 -9.38 -21.56 -5.91
C TYR A 110 -9.74 -21.54 -7.41
N GLU A 111 -9.26 -20.56 -8.16
CA GLU A 111 -9.49 -20.44 -9.61
C GLU A 111 -8.90 -21.64 -10.37
N LEU A 112 -7.69 -22.08 -10.03
CA LEU A 112 -7.05 -23.25 -10.64
C LEU A 112 -7.77 -24.57 -10.34
N ALA A 113 -8.43 -24.68 -9.17
CA ALA A 113 -9.09 -25.90 -8.72
C ALA A 113 -10.58 -25.97 -9.10
N ALA A 114 -11.29 -24.85 -9.09
CA ALA A 114 -12.74 -24.79 -9.20
C ALA A 114 -13.25 -24.26 -10.55
N VAL A 115 -12.46 -23.42 -11.24
CA VAL A 115 -12.81 -22.88 -12.56
C VAL A 115 -12.06 -23.68 -13.60
N ARG A 116 -12.75 -24.14 -14.66
CA ARG A 116 -12.09 -24.91 -15.74
C ARG A 116 -10.85 -24.13 -16.23
N PRO A 117 -9.75 -24.81 -16.60
CA PRO A 117 -8.42 -24.23 -16.86
C PRO A 117 -8.31 -23.25 -18.04
N VAL A 118 -9.43 -22.75 -18.54
CA VAL A 118 -9.54 -21.90 -19.72
C VAL A 118 -9.45 -20.40 -19.36
N THR A 119 -9.60 -20.03 -18.07
CA THR A 119 -9.49 -18.63 -17.64
C THR A 119 -8.04 -18.30 -17.24
N PRO A 120 -7.42 -17.24 -17.79
CA PRO A 120 -6.06 -16.82 -17.42
C PRO A 120 -5.96 -16.16 -16.04
N MET A 121 -7.09 -16.05 -15.31
CA MET A 121 -7.19 -15.30 -14.05
C MET A 121 -6.41 -15.98 -12.92
N GLY A 122 -6.55 -17.29 -12.72
CA GLY A 122 -5.79 -18.03 -11.69
C GLY A 122 -4.27 -17.88 -11.81
N PRO A 123 -3.65 -18.12 -12.99
CA PRO A 123 -2.23 -17.88 -13.21
C PRO A 123 -1.81 -16.42 -12.98
N LEU A 124 -2.65 -15.45 -13.35
CA LEU A 124 -2.38 -14.02 -13.14
C LEU A 124 -2.33 -13.69 -11.64
N GLU A 125 -3.31 -14.14 -10.86
CA GLU A 125 -3.32 -13.92 -9.40
C GLU A 125 -2.12 -14.60 -8.72
N LEU A 126 -1.69 -15.76 -9.22
CA LEU A 126 -0.48 -16.42 -8.73
C LEU A 126 0.78 -15.56 -8.97
N VAL A 127 0.92 -14.99 -10.17
CA VAL A 127 2.05 -14.10 -10.49
C VAL A 127 2.03 -12.88 -9.57
N VAL A 128 0.86 -12.28 -9.34
CA VAL A 128 0.72 -11.14 -8.43
C VAL A 128 1.06 -11.52 -6.99
N ALA A 129 0.62 -12.69 -6.51
CA ALA A 129 0.98 -13.20 -5.18
C ALA A 129 2.51 -13.37 -5.03
N VAL A 130 3.15 -14.01 -6.02
CA VAL A 130 4.60 -14.23 -6.04
C VAL A 130 5.36 -12.91 -6.07
N LEU A 131 4.98 -11.96 -6.92
CA LEU A 131 5.62 -10.64 -6.98
C LEU A 131 5.44 -9.86 -5.68
N THR A 132 4.27 -9.94 -5.05
CA THR A 132 4.01 -9.30 -3.76
C THR A 132 4.89 -9.87 -2.66
N PHE A 133 5.07 -11.20 -2.63
CA PHE A 133 5.91 -11.86 -1.65
C PHE A 133 7.42 -11.69 -1.93
N ALA A 134 7.84 -11.73 -3.18
CA ALA A 134 9.25 -11.68 -3.56
C ALA A 134 9.82 -10.26 -3.68
N VAL A 135 8.98 -9.27 -3.99
CA VAL A 135 9.41 -7.88 -4.24
C VAL A 135 8.80 -6.92 -3.22
N GLY A 136 7.47 -6.93 -3.07
CA GLY A 136 6.76 -5.99 -2.20
C GLY A 136 7.16 -6.13 -0.72
N VAL A 137 7.09 -7.34 -0.19
CA VAL A 137 7.43 -7.64 1.21
C VAL A 137 8.90 -7.32 1.54
N PRO A 138 9.91 -7.77 0.78
CA PRO A 138 11.30 -7.51 1.10
C PRO A 138 11.68 -6.04 0.96
N SER A 139 11.15 -5.34 -0.06
CA SER A 139 11.39 -3.90 -0.22
C SER A 139 10.83 -3.10 0.96
N GLY A 140 9.63 -3.45 1.44
CA GLY A 140 9.06 -2.89 2.66
C GLY A 140 9.90 -3.15 3.91
N ALA A 141 10.43 -4.36 4.07
CA ALA A 141 11.29 -4.70 5.21
C ALA A 141 12.63 -3.95 5.19
N VAL A 142 13.25 -3.80 4.02
CA VAL A 142 14.48 -3.00 3.85
C VAL A 142 14.20 -1.55 4.16
N TYR A 143 13.14 -0.97 3.59
CA TYR A 143 12.80 0.43 3.79
C TYR A 143 12.47 0.74 5.26
N GLU A 144 11.68 -0.11 5.92
CA GLU A 144 11.38 0.01 7.35
C GLU A 144 12.65 -0.05 8.21
N ARG A 145 13.59 -0.96 7.88
CA ARG A 145 14.87 -1.07 8.59
C ARG A 145 15.68 0.21 8.48
N GLU A 146 15.79 0.78 7.28
CA GLU A 146 16.52 2.04 7.06
C GLU A 146 15.84 3.20 7.82
N LEU A 147 14.50 3.30 7.79
CA LEU A 147 13.77 4.31 8.57
C LEU A 147 13.98 4.16 10.09
N ARG A 148 14.08 2.93 10.60
CA ARG A 148 14.40 2.66 12.03
C ARG A 148 15.81 3.09 12.38
N CYS A 149 16.79 2.79 11.52
CA CYS A 149 18.18 3.21 11.71
C CYS A 149 18.31 4.74 11.76
N ASP A 150 17.53 5.44 10.94
CA ASP A 150 17.55 6.90 10.84
C ASP A 150 16.66 7.60 11.90
N ARG A 151 15.97 6.85 12.78
CA ARG A 151 15.05 7.37 13.81
C ARG A 151 13.97 8.34 13.27
N ARG A 152 13.64 8.24 11.98
CA ARG A 152 12.69 9.14 11.30
C ARG A 152 11.26 8.74 11.64
N VAL A 153 10.64 9.50 12.53
CA VAL A 153 9.19 9.40 12.83
C VAL A 153 8.39 10.30 11.89
N ILE A 154 8.95 11.43 11.45
CA ILE A 154 8.35 12.40 10.54
C ILE A 154 9.36 12.69 9.41
N PRO A 155 8.93 12.83 8.15
CA PRO A 155 9.83 13.10 7.04
C PRO A 155 10.26 14.57 7.03
N ASP A 156 11.55 14.84 6.78
CA ASP A 156 12.13 16.19 6.68
C ASP A 156 11.36 17.12 5.68
N ALA A 157 10.62 16.54 4.72
CA ALA A 157 9.79 17.28 3.77
C ALA A 157 8.59 18.00 4.42
N PHE A 158 8.19 17.60 5.63
CA PHE A 158 7.11 18.25 6.39
C PHE A 158 7.63 19.22 7.46
N ASP A 159 8.94 19.30 7.69
CA ASP A 159 9.52 20.28 8.63
C ASP A 159 9.29 21.73 8.17
N SER A 160 9.07 21.95 6.87
CA SER A 160 8.71 23.26 6.29
C SER A 160 7.21 23.60 6.40
N VAL A 161 6.35 22.62 6.70
CA VAL A 161 4.89 22.76 6.77
C VAL A 161 4.40 22.75 8.21
N LEU A 162 5.16 22.14 9.12
CA LEU A 162 4.91 22.26 10.55
C LEU A 162 5.23 23.71 10.98
N PRO A 163 4.34 24.39 11.74
CA PRO A 163 4.66 25.70 12.28
C PRO A 163 5.96 25.56 13.08
N SER A 164 6.97 26.30 12.66
CA SER A 164 8.25 26.36 13.34
C SER A 164 8.00 26.77 14.78
N ASN A 165 8.17 25.82 15.70
CA ASN A 165 7.95 26.08 17.11
C ASN A 165 8.91 27.21 17.52
N PRO A 166 8.42 28.40 17.95
CA PRO A 166 9.29 29.53 18.27
C PRO A 166 10.13 29.30 19.55
N TRP A 167 10.03 28.11 20.15
CA TRP A 167 10.74 27.70 21.35
C TRP A 167 11.93 26.78 21.10
N SER A 168 12.50 26.77 19.88
CA SER A 168 13.88 26.31 19.66
C SER A 168 14.86 27.36 20.19
N GLY A 169 14.82 27.57 21.50
CA GLY A 169 15.59 28.58 22.21
C GLY A 169 17.05 28.18 22.32
N SER A 170 17.91 28.97 21.69
CA SER A 170 19.31 29.20 22.11
C SER A 170 19.43 29.76 23.55
N GLY A 171 18.31 29.93 24.25
CA GLY A 171 18.21 30.30 25.67
C GLY A 171 18.09 29.11 26.63
N LEU A 172 17.61 27.93 26.22
CA LEU A 172 17.37 26.83 27.16
C LEU A 172 18.67 26.18 27.65
N GLU A 173 19.68 26.08 26.79
CA GLU A 173 21.05 25.70 27.18
C GLU A 173 21.67 26.68 28.18
N ARG A 174 21.36 27.98 28.04
CA ARG A 174 21.89 29.03 28.91
C ARG A 174 21.19 29.05 30.28
N THR A 175 19.96 28.55 30.36
CA THR A 175 19.22 28.48 31.64
C THR A 175 19.59 27.24 32.44
N ILE A 176 19.83 26.10 31.77
CA ILE A 176 20.31 24.87 32.42
C ILE A 176 21.75 25.06 32.94
N ARG A 177 22.64 25.71 32.18
CA ARG A 177 23.99 26.04 32.69
C ARG A 177 23.98 27.02 33.87
N ARG A 178 23.01 27.94 33.94
CA ARG A 178 22.89 28.88 35.06
C ARG A 178 22.34 28.22 36.33
N SER A 179 21.41 27.27 36.22
CA SER A 179 20.88 26.56 37.40
C SER A 179 21.93 25.63 38.03
N THR A 180 22.76 24.98 37.21
CA THR A 180 23.88 24.16 37.72
C THR A 180 25.02 24.99 38.31
N ALA A 181 25.27 26.20 37.80
CA ALA A 181 26.30 27.09 38.36
C ALA A 181 25.85 27.73 39.69
N ALA A 182 24.57 28.06 39.86
CA ALA A 182 24.05 28.59 41.12
C ALA A 182 23.97 27.52 42.23
N ALA A 183 23.74 26.26 41.88
CA ALA A 183 23.73 25.15 42.83
C ALA A 183 25.13 24.75 43.36
N ALA A 184 26.20 25.12 42.64
CA ALA A 184 27.59 24.84 43.06
C ALA A 184 28.16 25.86 44.06
N VAL A 185 27.54 27.03 44.21
CA VAL A 185 28.03 28.12 45.08
C VAL A 185 27.44 28.05 46.50
N VAL A 186 26.34 27.33 46.71
CA VAL A 186 25.70 27.20 48.03
C VAL A 186 26.02 25.83 48.65
N ARG A 187 27.28 25.65 49.04
CA ARG A 187 27.64 24.72 50.12
C ARG A 187 28.36 25.51 51.22
N PRO A 188 27.67 25.89 52.30
CA PRO A 188 28.35 26.31 53.51
C PRO A 188 29.01 25.09 54.18
N ARG A 189 30.19 25.32 54.75
CA ARG A 189 30.97 24.37 55.54
C ARG A 189 30.24 23.96 56.81
#